data_AF-A0A524DCB2-F1
#
_entry.id   AF-A0A524DCB2-F1
#
_cell.length_a   1.000
_cell.length_b   1.000
_cell.length_c   1.000
_cell.angle_alpha   90.00
_cell.angle_beta   90.00
_cell.angle_gamma   90.00
#
_symmetry.space_group_name_H-M   'P 1'
#
loop_
_entity.id
_entity.type
_entity.pdbx_description
1 polymer ?
#
loop_
_entity_poly.entity_id
_entity_poly.type
_entity_poly.pdbx_seq_one_letter_code
_entity_poly.pdbx_strand_id
1 'polypeptide(L)'
;MYTIDQNTGICLIHRKYGNIEFNQDLVSGFLTALKDFSFEFSKGSGELEVIDMQIFYIMLVFREGVLVTAAADKNDDVKIVHKKLNEIIDAFLDKYGNALVDWSGDIRIFKDFNETLDEILEMGKVAEVPLTIPILKIYKKAFKKSQSLLSKKGLKLSENDLKPNTKKQPDWTKEEKLPKQIINQGFLTKKEYEIAHLADGFHTEGEIAKEVGMPESNIQSIIDKLDDLGLLRFINIK
;
A
#
# COMPACT_ATOMS: atom_id res chain seq x y z
N MET A 1 12.34 6.95 -2.51
CA MET A 1 12.21 7.49 -3.87
C MET A 1 13.57 8.03 -4.28
N TYR A 2 13.96 7.75 -5.52
CA TYR A 2 15.25 8.14 -6.08
C TYR A 2 15.03 8.79 -7.45
N THR A 3 15.77 9.85 -7.72
CA THR A 3 15.93 10.44 -9.05
C THR A 3 17.37 10.19 -9.48
N ILE A 4 17.57 9.55 -10.63
CA ILE A 4 18.86 9.06 -11.10
C ILE A 4 19.08 9.58 -12.52
N ASP A 5 20.29 10.04 -12.83
CA ASP A 5 20.69 10.30 -14.21
C ASP A 5 21.00 8.97 -14.90
N GLN A 6 20.30 8.69 -16.01
CA GLN A 6 20.43 7.43 -16.74
C GLN A 6 21.79 7.30 -17.43
N ASN A 7 22.42 8.43 -17.79
CA ASN A 7 23.67 8.40 -18.55
C ASN A 7 24.86 8.04 -17.65
N THR A 8 24.91 8.58 -16.44
CA THR A 8 26.00 8.37 -15.48
C THR A 8 25.68 7.34 -14.39
N GLY A 9 24.40 7.06 -14.15
CA GLY A 9 23.94 6.25 -13.02
C GLY A 9 24.07 6.97 -11.66
N ILE A 10 24.34 8.28 -11.65
CA ILE A 10 24.47 9.06 -10.42
C ILE A 10 23.09 9.32 -9.84
N CYS A 11 22.95 9.08 -8.53
CA CYS A 11 21.77 9.45 -7.76
C CYS A 11 21.73 10.97 -7.59
N LEU A 12 20.79 11.63 -8.27
CA LEU A 12 20.58 13.09 -8.23
C LEU A 12 19.86 13.50 -6.94
N ILE A 13 18.81 12.76 -6.58
CA ILE A 13 17.99 13.00 -5.40
C ILE A 13 17.62 11.68 -4.75
N HIS A 14 17.65 11.66 -3.42
CA HIS A 14 17.12 10.58 -2.61
C HIS A 14 16.23 11.12 -1.50
N ARG A 15 15.01 10.59 -1.41
CA ARG A 15 14.04 10.91 -0.37
C ARG A 15 13.41 9.65 0.21
N LYS A 16 13.47 9.51 1.53
CA LYS A 16 12.94 8.36 2.29
C LYS A 16 11.71 8.80 3.09
N TYR A 17 10.61 8.08 2.93
CA TYR A 17 9.36 8.28 3.69
C TYR A 17 8.97 7.06 4.53
N GLY A 18 9.25 5.86 4.04
CA GLY A 18 9.01 4.60 4.73
C GLY A 18 10.24 4.03 5.45
N ASN A 19 10.12 2.77 5.89
CA ASN A 19 11.17 2.05 6.62
C ASN A 19 12.13 1.28 5.71
N ILE A 20 11.76 1.07 4.43
CA ILE A 20 12.60 0.39 3.46
C ILE A 20 13.79 1.28 3.13
N GLU A 21 15.01 0.77 3.34
CA GLU A 21 16.25 1.48 3.09
C GLU A 21 17.19 0.64 2.24
N PHE A 22 17.79 1.29 1.26
CA PHE A 22 18.78 0.68 0.39
C PHE A 22 20.03 1.55 0.34
N ASN A 23 21.16 0.94 0.00
CA ASN A 23 22.36 1.69 -0.34
C ASN A 23 22.12 2.43 -1.67
N GLN A 24 22.33 3.75 -1.67
CA GLN A 24 22.01 4.63 -2.80
C GLN A 24 22.78 4.25 -4.07
N ASP A 25 24.09 3.99 -3.95
CA ASP A 25 24.97 3.64 -5.07
C ASP A 25 24.65 2.25 -5.62
N LEU A 26 24.27 1.31 -4.74
CA LEU A 26 23.84 -0.02 -5.15
C LEU A 26 22.54 0.03 -5.95
N VAL A 27 21.56 0.82 -5.48
CA VAL A 27 20.27 0.97 -6.17
C VAL A 27 20.46 1.64 -7.51
N SER A 28 21.20 2.74 -7.58
CA SER A 28 21.36 3.46 -8.84
C SER A 28 22.09 2.61 -9.88
N GLY A 29 23.20 1.96 -9.49
CA GLY A 29 23.93 1.06 -10.38
C GLY A 29 23.10 -0.14 -10.84
N PHE A 30 22.35 -0.78 -9.94
CA PHE A 30 21.49 -1.91 -10.26
C PHE A 30 20.37 -1.53 -11.25
N LEU A 31 19.64 -0.44 -10.98
CA LEU A 31 18.51 -0.05 -11.81
C LEU A 31 18.93 0.43 -13.21
N THR A 32 20.08 1.11 -13.33
CA THR A 32 20.64 1.48 -14.64
C THR A 32 21.01 0.23 -15.44
N ALA A 33 21.74 -0.71 -14.84
CA ALA A 33 22.11 -1.97 -15.51
C ALA A 33 20.87 -2.80 -15.90
N LEU A 34 19.86 -2.81 -15.04
CA LEU A 34 18.60 -3.53 -15.29
C LEU A 34 17.80 -2.90 -16.44
N LYS A 35 17.81 -1.57 -16.57
CA LYS A 35 17.20 -0.86 -17.70
C LYS A 35 17.89 -1.23 -19.01
N ASP A 36 19.22 -1.22 -19.06
CA ASP A 36 19.96 -1.58 -20.28
C ASP A 36 19.70 -3.05 -20.66
N PHE A 37 19.67 -3.95 -19.67
CA PHE A 37 19.29 -5.34 -19.88
C PHE A 37 17.86 -5.48 -20.44
N SER A 38 16.89 -4.78 -19.85
CA SER A 38 15.50 -4.81 -20.29
C SER A 38 15.34 -4.31 -21.73
N PHE A 39 16.07 -3.25 -22.09
CA PHE A 39 16.03 -2.66 -23.42
C PHE A 39 16.58 -3.61 -24.49
N GLU A 40 17.71 -4.26 -24.22
CA GLU A 40 18.30 -5.28 -25.10
C GLU A 40 17.35 -6.47 -25.28
N PHE A 41 16.76 -6.95 -24.18
CA PHE A 41 15.87 -8.12 -24.20
C PHE A 41 14.55 -7.83 -24.92
N SER A 42 14.00 -6.62 -24.77
CA SER A 42 12.77 -6.20 -25.44
C SER A 42 12.99 -5.79 -26.89
N LYS A 43 14.22 -5.89 -27.43
CA LYS A 43 14.61 -5.40 -28.75
C LYS A 43 14.21 -3.92 -28.96
N GLY A 44 14.31 -3.12 -27.90
CA GLY A 44 13.95 -1.71 -27.89
C GLY A 44 12.45 -1.41 -27.92
N SER A 45 11.58 -2.40 -27.67
CA SER A 45 10.12 -2.23 -27.73
C SER A 45 9.43 -2.11 -26.36
N GLY A 46 10.16 -2.31 -25.27
CA GLY A 46 9.60 -2.25 -23.92
C GLY A 46 10.61 -1.79 -22.88
N GLU A 47 10.17 -0.90 -22.00
CA GLU A 47 10.89 -0.45 -20.84
C GLU A 47 10.34 -1.14 -19.59
N LEU A 48 11.21 -1.38 -18.60
CA LEU A 48 10.81 -2.01 -17.35
C LEU A 48 10.08 -1.01 -16.45
N GLU A 49 8.76 -1.10 -16.34
CA GLU A 49 7.97 -0.15 -15.54
C GLU A 49 7.85 -0.55 -14.06
N VAL A 50 7.76 -1.84 -13.76
CA VAL A 50 7.52 -2.34 -12.39
C VAL A 50 8.34 -3.61 -12.12
N ILE A 51 9.00 -3.65 -10.96
CA ILE A 51 9.61 -4.84 -10.39
C ILE A 51 8.76 -5.30 -9.20
N ASP A 52 8.16 -6.47 -9.33
CA ASP A 52 7.38 -7.10 -8.29
C ASP A 52 8.30 -7.83 -7.29
N MET A 53 8.46 -7.25 -6.10
CA MET A 53 9.15 -7.89 -4.98
C MET A 53 8.13 -8.50 -4.01
N GLN A 54 8.54 -9.47 -3.19
CA GLN A 54 7.61 -10.18 -2.29
C GLN A 54 6.83 -9.25 -1.34
N ILE A 55 7.46 -8.17 -0.87
CA ILE A 55 6.93 -7.29 0.19
C ILE A 55 6.64 -5.86 -0.25
N PHE A 56 7.08 -5.44 -1.44
CA PHE A 56 6.86 -4.10 -1.99
C PHE A 56 6.96 -4.15 -3.52
N TYR A 57 6.62 -3.06 -4.19
CA TYR A 57 6.88 -2.84 -5.62
C TYR A 57 8.01 -1.83 -5.79
N ILE A 58 8.88 -2.04 -6.76
CA ILE A 58 9.76 -0.96 -7.26
C ILE A 58 9.16 -0.48 -8.55
N MET A 59 8.73 0.77 -8.57
CA MET A 59 8.15 1.42 -9.75
C MET A 59 9.21 2.30 -10.40
N LEU A 60 9.28 2.28 -11.73
CA LEU A 60 10.28 2.98 -12.50
C LEU A 60 9.59 3.81 -13.60
N VAL A 61 10.04 5.04 -13.77
CA VAL A 61 9.63 5.93 -14.87
C VAL A 61 10.87 6.53 -15.49
N PHE A 62 11.03 6.34 -16.79
CA PHE A 62 12.15 6.86 -17.58
C PHE A 62 11.66 8.01 -18.47
N ARG A 63 12.37 9.13 -18.49
CA ARG A 63 12.09 10.25 -19.41
C ARG A 63 13.33 11.10 -19.60
N GLU A 64 13.66 11.43 -20.86
CA GLU A 64 14.72 12.38 -21.22
C GLU A 64 16.05 12.20 -20.46
N GLY A 65 16.50 10.94 -20.32
CA GLY A 65 17.76 10.63 -19.63
C GLY A 65 17.68 10.67 -18.10
N VAL A 66 16.50 10.86 -17.52
CA VAL A 66 16.26 10.80 -16.06
C VAL A 66 15.42 9.57 -15.73
N LEU A 67 15.78 8.89 -14.64
CA LEU A 67 15.02 7.79 -14.04
C LEU A 67 14.47 8.26 -12.70
N VAL A 68 13.15 8.19 -12.52
CA VAL A 68 12.50 8.36 -11.22
C VAL A 68 11.97 7.00 -10.77
N THR A 69 12.31 6.61 -9.54
CA THR A 69 11.89 5.32 -8.98
C THR A 69 11.45 5.43 -7.52
N ALA A 70 10.42 4.68 -7.16
CA ALA A 70 9.93 4.57 -5.79
C ALA A 70 9.72 3.11 -5.39
N ALA A 71 10.05 2.81 -4.13
CA ALA A 71 9.57 1.62 -3.46
C ALA A 71 8.20 1.95 -2.87
N ALA A 72 7.17 1.22 -3.28
CA ALA A 72 5.78 1.38 -2.84
C ALA A 72 5.33 0.10 -2.13
N ASP A 73 4.56 0.23 -1.06
CA ASP A 73 4.05 -0.93 -0.32
C ASP A 73 3.01 -1.69 -1.16
N LYS A 74 2.79 -2.97 -0.85
CA LYS A 74 1.81 -3.80 -1.59
C LYS A 74 0.37 -3.29 -1.51
N ASN A 75 0.07 -2.49 -0.49
CA ASN A 75 -1.24 -1.91 -0.28
C ASN A 75 -1.39 -0.55 -0.97
N ASP A 76 -0.32 0.01 -1.55
CA ASP A 76 -0.41 1.29 -2.25
C ASP A 76 -1.12 1.12 -3.60
N ASP A 77 -1.89 2.14 -3.99
CA ASP A 77 -2.50 2.14 -5.32
C ASP A 77 -1.42 2.40 -6.39
N VAL A 78 -1.08 1.33 -7.13
CA VAL A 78 -0.08 1.34 -8.20
C VAL A 78 -0.34 2.43 -9.24
N LYS A 79 -1.60 2.71 -9.59
CA LYS A 79 -1.92 3.74 -10.60
C LYS A 79 -1.66 5.13 -10.05
N ILE A 80 -1.98 5.37 -8.77
CA ILE A 80 -1.70 6.64 -8.10
C ILE A 80 -0.19 6.85 -8.01
N VAL A 81 0.58 5.84 -7.58
CA VAL A 81 2.05 5.94 -7.54
C VAL A 81 2.61 6.25 -8.93
N HIS A 82 2.21 5.51 -9.96
CA HIS A 82 2.70 5.73 -11.32
C HIS A 82 2.40 7.14 -11.82
N LYS A 83 1.17 7.63 -11.61
CA LYS A 83 0.78 8.99 -11.97
C LYS A 83 1.67 10.02 -11.26
N LYS A 84 1.93 9.83 -9.97
CA LYS A 84 2.75 10.74 -9.17
C LYS A 84 4.22 10.73 -9.58
N LEU A 85 4.79 9.58 -9.94
CA LEU A 85 6.15 9.52 -10.49
C LEU A 85 6.26 10.26 -11.83
N ASN A 86 5.22 10.21 -12.67
CA ASN A 86 5.15 11.01 -13.89
C ASN A 86 5.06 12.52 -13.59
N GLU A 87 4.23 12.93 -12.62
CA GLU A 87 4.18 14.33 -12.18
C GLU A 87 5.55 14.81 -11.65
N ILE A 88 6.28 13.95 -10.93
CA ILE A 88 7.61 14.26 -10.40
C ILE A 88 8.64 14.41 -11.51
N ILE A 89 8.70 13.49 -12.47
CA ILE A 89 9.70 13.56 -13.54
C ILE A 89 9.48 14.78 -14.42
N ASP A 90 8.21 15.13 -14.70
CA ASP A 90 7.85 16.33 -15.46
C ASP A 90 8.26 17.60 -14.72
N ALA A 91 7.92 17.71 -13.44
CA ALA A 91 8.35 18.84 -12.61
C ALA A 91 9.87 18.95 -12.48
N PHE A 92 10.58 17.81 -12.48
CA PHE A 92 12.03 17.77 -12.41
C PHE A 92 12.67 18.25 -13.73
N LEU A 93 12.20 17.77 -14.88
CA LEU A 93 12.68 18.16 -16.19
C LEU A 93 12.35 19.62 -16.51
N ASP A 94 11.17 20.10 -16.12
CA ASP A 94 10.79 21.51 -16.28
C ASP A 94 11.74 22.44 -15.51
N LYS A 95 12.17 22.02 -14.32
CA LYS A 95 13.05 22.84 -13.45
C LYS A 95 14.53 22.71 -13.80
N TYR A 96 15.00 21.51 -14.17
CA TYR A 96 16.42 21.21 -14.29
C TYR A 96 16.85 20.60 -15.64
N GLY A 97 15.94 20.35 -16.58
CA GLY A 97 16.25 19.72 -17.88
C GLY A 97 17.38 20.43 -18.63
N ASN A 98 17.34 21.76 -18.68
CA ASN A 98 18.41 22.54 -19.31
C ASN A 98 19.74 22.45 -18.54
N ALA A 99 19.69 22.37 -17.21
CA ALA A 99 20.89 22.26 -16.37
C ALA A 99 21.54 20.88 -16.47
N LEU A 100 20.79 19.85 -16.89
CA LEU A 100 21.28 18.48 -17.06
C LEU A 100 22.15 18.30 -18.32
N VAL A 101 21.94 19.09 -19.37
CA VAL A 101 22.66 18.96 -20.65
C VAL A 101 24.18 19.11 -20.47
N ASP A 102 24.61 20.11 -19.71
CA ASP A 102 26.02 20.41 -19.43
C ASP A 102 26.39 20.15 -17.96
N TRP A 103 25.68 19.23 -17.30
CA TRP A 103 25.85 19.01 -15.87
C TRP A 103 27.21 18.42 -15.53
N SER A 104 27.94 19.09 -14.63
CA SER A 104 29.30 18.73 -14.24
C SER A 104 29.38 17.72 -13.08
N GLY A 105 28.26 17.13 -12.66
CA GLY A 105 28.20 16.19 -11.53
C GLY A 105 27.92 16.79 -10.16
N ASP A 106 27.63 18.11 -10.04
CA ASP A 106 27.27 18.70 -8.75
C ASP A 106 25.79 18.43 -8.40
N ILE A 107 25.55 17.49 -7.49
CA ILE A 107 24.20 17.11 -7.03
C ILE A 107 23.53 18.17 -6.13
N ARG A 108 24.29 19.14 -5.60
CA ARG A 108 23.74 20.11 -4.62
C ARG A 108 22.69 21.01 -5.24
N ILE A 109 22.73 21.21 -6.56
CA ILE A 109 21.78 22.04 -7.31
C ILE A 109 20.36 21.48 -7.28
N PHE A 110 20.18 20.18 -6.98
CA PHE A 110 18.88 19.52 -6.95
C PHE A 110 18.24 19.50 -5.56
N LYS A 111 18.93 19.94 -4.51
CA LYS A 111 18.47 19.82 -3.11
C LYS A 111 17.13 20.52 -2.86
N ASP A 112 16.90 21.64 -3.52
CA ASP A 112 15.68 22.45 -3.36
C ASP A 112 14.44 21.76 -3.96
N PHE A 113 14.63 20.67 -4.70
CA PHE A 113 13.50 19.88 -5.21
C PHE A 113 12.88 18.98 -4.13
N ASN A 114 13.56 18.76 -2.99
CA ASN A 114 13.01 17.93 -1.92
C ASN A 114 11.66 18.46 -1.39
N GLU A 115 11.46 19.78 -1.35
CA GLU A 115 10.19 20.38 -0.94
C GLU A 115 9.06 20.04 -1.94
N THR A 116 9.34 20.18 -3.24
CA THR A 116 8.41 19.78 -4.31
C THR A 116 8.06 18.29 -4.23
N LEU A 117 9.04 17.44 -3.88
CA LEU A 117 8.79 16.00 -3.69
C LEU A 117 7.90 15.71 -2.49
N ASP A 118 8.15 16.38 -1.36
CA ASP A 118 7.37 16.22 -0.14
C ASP A 118 5.91 16.66 -0.37
N GLU A 119 5.69 17.73 -1.16
CA GLU A 119 4.38 18.22 -1.56
C GLU A 119 3.66 17.24 -2.51
N ILE A 120 4.30 16.81 -3.60
CA ILE A 120 3.66 15.92 -4.58
C ILE A 120 3.30 14.57 -3.96
N LEU A 121 4.16 14.05 -3.08
CA LEU A 121 3.99 12.74 -2.45
C LEU A 121 3.20 12.79 -1.14
N GLU A 122 2.73 13.96 -0.70
CA GLU A 122 2.04 14.15 0.58
C GLU A 122 2.81 13.50 1.75
N MET A 123 4.11 13.77 1.85
CA MET A 123 5.02 13.16 2.82
C MET A 123 5.09 11.62 2.73
N GLY A 124 4.91 11.07 1.52
CA GLY A 124 4.96 9.64 1.22
C GLY A 124 3.63 8.91 1.38
N LYS A 125 2.52 9.62 1.59
CA LYS A 125 1.20 9.02 1.87
C LYS A 125 0.22 9.09 0.71
N VAL A 126 0.61 9.71 -0.39
CA VAL A 126 -0.30 10.00 -1.52
C VAL A 126 -0.99 8.77 -2.11
N ALA A 127 -0.38 7.59 -1.99
CA ALA A 127 -0.91 6.34 -2.52
C ALA A 127 -1.35 5.33 -1.45
N GLU A 128 -1.25 5.70 -0.16
CA GLU A 128 -1.67 4.82 0.95
C GLU A 128 -3.17 4.55 0.83
N VAL A 129 -3.55 3.31 0.51
CA VAL A 129 -4.95 2.89 0.59
C VAL A 129 -5.26 2.63 2.06
N PRO A 130 -6.25 3.32 2.66
CA PRO A 130 -6.58 3.10 4.06
C PRO A 130 -7.02 1.66 4.26
N LEU A 131 -6.31 0.92 5.12
CA LEU A 131 -6.71 -0.43 5.49
C LEU A 131 -8.06 -0.38 6.20
N THR A 132 -9.05 -1.05 5.61
CA THR A 132 -10.39 -1.17 6.15
C THR A 132 -10.60 -2.55 6.77
N ILE A 133 -11.10 -2.58 8.00
CA ILE A 133 -11.50 -3.82 8.66
C ILE A 133 -13.02 -3.96 8.60
N PRO A 134 -13.56 -5.08 8.09
CA PRO A 134 -14.98 -5.35 8.19
C PRO A 134 -15.36 -5.69 9.64
N ILE A 135 -16.46 -5.10 10.11
CA ILE A 135 -17.08 -5.42 11.39
C ILE A 135 -18.60 -5.59 11.23
N LEU A 136 -19.15 -6.67 11.78
CA LEU A 136 -20.61 -6.81 11.85
C LEU A 136 -21.23 -5.71 12.72
N LYS A 137 -22.36 -5.15 12.27
CA LYS A 137 -23.08 -4.09 12.97
C LYS A 137 -23.48 -4.47 14.40
N ILE A 138 -23.71 -5.76 14.65
CA ILE A 138 -24.00 -6.28 16.00
C ILE A 138 -22.85 -5.93 16.96
N TYR A 139 -21.61 -6.20 16.55
CA TYR A 139 -20.40 -6.00 17.36
C TYR A 139 -20.05 -4.53 17.61
N LYS A 140 -20.72 -3.57 16.95
CA LYS A 140 -20.39 -2.15 17.03
C LYS A 140 -20.40 -1.61 18.47
N LYS A 141 -21.39 -2.01 19.28
CA LYS A 141 -21.50 -1.52 20.67
C LYS A 141 -20.36 -2.06 21.53
N ALA A 142 -20.07 -3.36 21.41
CA ALA A 142 -18.98 -4.00 22.12
C ALA A 142 -17.61 -3.47 21.69
N PHE A 143 -17.39 -3.29 20.39
CA PHE A 143 -16.16 -2.74 19.82
C PHE A 143 -15.87 -1.31 20.30
N LYS A 144 -16.88 -0.41 20.28
CA LYS A 144 -16.73 0.95 20.83
C LYS A 144 -16.35 0.97 22.31
N LYS A 145 -16.92 0.04 23.11
CA LYS A 145 -16.58 -0.11 24.52
C LYS A 145 -15.12 -0.55 24.68
N SER A 146 -14.65 -1.49 23.86
CA SER A 146 -13.25 -1.93 23.83
C SER A 146 -12.29 -0.78 23.46
N GLN A 147 -12.59 -0.02 22.40
CA GLN A 147 -11.78 1.15 22.02
C GLN A 147 -11.71 2.22 23.13
N SER A 148 -12.81 2.47 23.86
CA SER A 148 -12.81 3.39 25.00
C SER A 148 -11.92 2.91 26.15
N LEU A 149 -11.82 1.60 26.37
CA LEU A 149 -10.95 1.04 27.40
C LEU A 149 -9.47 1.10 27.00
N LEU A 150 -9.16 0.89 25.72
CA LEU A 150 -7.79 0.98 25.19
C LEU A 150 -7.28 2.44 25.19
N SER A 151 -8.11 3.38 24.76
CA SER A 151 -7.77 4.82 24.80
C SER A 151 -7.56 5.34 26.22
N LYS A 152 -8.32 4.85 27.21
CA LYS A 152 -8.09 5.15 28.64
C LYS A 152 -6.77 4.61 29.18
N LYS A 153 -6.17 3.62 28.52
CA LYS A 153 -4.83 3.07 28.83
C LYS A 153 -3.71 3.74 28.03
N GLY A 154 -4.01 4.77 27.22
CA GLY A 154 -3.02 5.50 26.41
C GLY A 154 -2.61 4.79 25.12
N LEU A 155 -3.28 3.71 24.73
CA LEU A 155 -3.02 2.95 23.51
C LEU A 155 -4.04 3.35 22.42
N LYS A 156 -3.56 3.71 21.22
CA LYS A 156 -4.38 3.85 20.01
C LYS A 156 -4.26 2.54 19.23
N LEU A 157 -5.38 2.01 18.71
CA LEU A 157 -5.33 0.87 17.78
C LEU A 157 -4.44 1.25 16.60
N SER A 158 -3.28 0.60 16.51
CA SER A 158 -2.37 0.68 15.38
C SER A 158 -2.44 -0.61 14.58
N GLU A 159 -1.92 -0.62 13.34
CA GLU A 159 -1.78 -1.87 12.57
C GLU A 159 -1.07 -2.99 13.34
N ASN A 160 -0.16 -2.64 14.26
CA ASN A 160 0.56 -3.62 15.07
C ASN A 160 -0.32 -4.29 16.14
N ASP A 161 -1.44 -3.68 16.52
CA ASP A 161 -2.43 -4.26 17.44
C ASP A 161 -3.41 -5.21 16.72
N LEU A 162 -3.42 -5.18 15.39
CA LEU A 162 -4.15 -6.11 14.52
C LEU A 162 -3.30 -7.32 14.15
N LYS A 163 -1.97 -7.25 14.36
CA LYS A 163 -1.05 -8.34 14.09
C LYS A 163 -1.28 -9.54 15.02
N PRO A 164 -1.01 -10.77 14.55
CA PRO A 164 -1.60 -12.03 15.03
C PRO A 164 -1.00 -12.58 16.34
N ASN A 165 -0.53 -11.73 17.26
CA ASN A 165 -0.04 -12.22 18.55
C ASN A 165 -1.16 -12.63 19.52
N THR A 166 -2.42 -12.41 19.15
CA THR A 166 -3.56 -13.03 19.80
C THR A 166 -4.37 -13.80 18.78
N LYS A 167 -4.12 -15.10 18.63
CA LYS A 167 -5.04 -16.11 18.02
C LYS A 167 -6.39 -16.22 18.76
N LYS A 168 -6.82 -15.19 19.48
CA LYS A 168 -8.04 -15.17 20.27
C LYS A 168 -8.99 -14.19 19.59
N GLN A 169 -10.00 -14.76 18.94
CA GLN A 169 -11.19 -14.01 18.56
C GLN A 169 -11.67 -13.17 19.76
N PRO A 170 -12.08 -11.91 19.54
CA PRO A 170 -12.53 -11.04 20.61
C PRO A 170 -13.68 -11.65 21.41
N ASP A 171 -13.77 -11.38 22.71
CA ASP A 171 -14.78 -12.02 23.55
C ASP A 171 -16.23 -11.72 23.12
N TRP A 172 -16.48 -10.60 22.44
CA TRP A 172 -17.81 -10.25 21.94
C TRP A 172 -18.30 -11.12 20.77
N THR A 173 -17.40 -11.77 20.02
CA THR A 173 -17.80 -12.72 18.96
C THR A 173 -18.40 -14.01 19.53
N LYS A 174 -18.16 -14.27 20.83
CA LYS A 174 -18.78 -15.38 21.57
C LYS A 174 -20.16 -15.03 22.10
N GLU A 175 -20.37 -13.77 22.49
CA GLU A 175 -21.58 -13.27 23.14
C GLU A 175 -22.67 -12.85 22.14
N GLU A 176 -22.28 -12.24 21.02
CA GLU A 176 -23.19 -11.78 19.99
C GLU A 176 -23.01 -12.65 18.73
N LYS A 177 -24.10 -13.20 18.19
CA LYS A 177 -24.06 -13.96 16.94
C LYS A 177 -25.23 -13.57 16.07
N LEU A 178 -25.04 -13.63 14.76
CA LEU A 178 -26.15 -13.44 13.83
C LEU A 178 -27.24 -14.50 14.11
N PRO A 179 -28.53 -14.15 14.01
CA PRO A 179 -29.59 -15.13 14.20
C PRO A 179 -29.48 -16.28 13.20
N LYS A 180 -29.55 -17.53 13.65
CA LYS A 180 -29.48 -18.72 12.77
C LYS A 180 -30.60 -18.75 11.74
N GLN A 181 -31.70 -18.03 11.97
CA GLN A 181 -32.78 -17.83 11.00
C GLN A 181 -32.28 -17.28 9.66
N ILE A 182 -31.17 -16.53 9.63
CA ILE A 182 -30.61 -15.98 8.38
C ILE A 182 -30.12 -17.09 7.42
N ILE A 183 -29.70 -18.24 7.98
CA ILE A 183 -29.35 -19.43 7.20
C ILE A 183 -30.63 -20.11 6.71
N ASN A 184 -31.60 -20.29 7.60
CA ASN A 184 -32.86 -20.97 7.29
C ASN A 184 -33.71 -20.22 6.25
N GLN A 185 -33.60 -18.90 6.22
CA GLN A 185 -34.29 -18.02 5.27
C GLN A 185 -33.51 -17.88 3.93
N GLY A 186 -32.35 -18.52 3.80
CA GLY A 186 -31.57 -18.53 2.56
C GLY A 186 -30.77 -17.26 2.26
N PHE A 187 -30.71 -16.29 3.19
CA PHE A 187 -29.93 -15.07 3.01
C PHE A 187 -28.42 -15.36 3.01
N LEU A 188 -27.96 -16.30 3.85
CA LEU A 188 -26.58 -16.73 3.93
C LEU A 188 -26.46 -18.25 3.90
N THR A 189 -25.42 -18.76 3.25
CA THR A 189 -25.02 -20.16 3.39
C THR A 189 -24.35 -20.40 4.74
N LYS A 190 -24.23 -21.66 5.18
CA LYS A 190 -23.52 -22.00 6.41
C LYS A 190 -22.07 -21.50 6.42
N LYS A 191 -21.39 -21.58 5.28
CA LYS A 191 -20.01 -21.07 5.12
C LYS A 191 -19.96 -19.54 5.20
N GLU A 192 -20.84 -18.85 4.49
CA GLU A 192 -20.94 -17.38 4.54
C GLU A 192 -21.26 -16.89 5.95
N TYR A 193 -22.12 -17.61 6.69
CA TYR A 193 -22.41 -17.31 8.09
C TYR A 193 -21.15 -17.44 8.96
N GLU A 194 -20.33 -18.48 8.79
CA GLU A 194 -19.08 -18.64 9.54
C GLU A 194 -18.09 -17.51 9.21
N ILE A 195 -17.92 -17.17 7.94
CA ILE A 195 -17.07 -16.06 7.47
C ILE A 195 -17.54 -14.72 8.00
N ALA A 196 -18.86 -14.48 8.05
CA ALA A 196 -19.42 -13.25 8.59
C ALA A 196 -18.98 -13.00 10.04
N HIS A 197 -18.79 -14.05 10.85
CA HIS A 197 -18.35 -13.90 12.24
C HIS A 197 -16.84 -13.63 12.38
N LEU A 198 -16.06 -13.77 11.30
CA LEU A 198 -14.66 -13.33 11.23
C LEU A 198 -14.53 -11.83 10.93
N ALA A 199 -15.61 -11.18 10.47
CA ALA A 199 -15.70 -9.71 10.40
C ALA A 199 -15.96 -9.13 11.80
N ASP A 200 -14.94 -9.21 12.66
CA ASP A 200 -14.98 -8.86 14.07
C ASP A 200 -14.36 -7.49 14.41
N GLY A 201 -13.86 -6.78 13.39
CA GLY A 201 -13.14 -5.53 13.53
C GLY A 201 -11.67 -5.70 13.94
N PHE A 202 -11.12 -6.92 13.86
CA PHE A 202 -9.70 -7.21 14.06
C PHE A 202 -9.06 -7.87 12.83
N HIS A 203 -9.81 -8.65 12.04
CA HIS A 203 -9.27 -9.32 10.86
C HIS A 203 -9.57 -8.57 9.55
N THR A 204 -8.53 -8.32 8.77
CA THR A 204 -8.64 -7.81 7.39
C THR A 204 -9.17 -8.88 6.44
N GLU A 205 -9.67 -8.49 5.26
CA GLU A 205 -10.16 -9.45 4.26
C GLU A 205 -9.11 -10.50 3.87
N GLY A 206 -7.84 -10.09 3.73
CA GLY A 206 -6.73 -11.00 3.44
C GLY A 206 -6.41 -11.96 4.57
N GLU A 207 -6.61 -11.56 5.83
CA GLU A 207 -6.46 -12.47 6.98
C GLU A 207 -7.60 -13.47 7.05
N ILE A 208 -8.84 -13.03 6.82
CA ILE A 208 -10.01 -13.90 6.72
C ILE A 208 -9.79 -14.93 5.59
N ALA A 209 -9.26 -14.51 4.44
CA ALA A 209 -8.93 -15.38 3.32
C ALA A 209 -7.92 -16.46 3.71
N LYS A 210 -6.85 -16.08 4.42
CA LYS A 210 -5.83 -17.02 4.92
C LYS A 210 -6.38 -17.98 5.96
N GLU A 211 -7.22 -17.51 6.89
CA GLU A 211 -7.79 -18.34 7.95
C GLU A 211 -8.76 -19.40 7.38
N VAL A 212 -9.56 -19.01 6.38
CA VAL A 212 -10.54 -19.91 5.77
C VAL A 212 -9.95 -20.72 4.60
N GLY A 213 -8.73 -20.38 4.15
CA GLY A 213 -8.06 -21.06 3.05
C GLY A 213 -8.74 -20.83 1.70
N MET A 214 -9.26 -19.63 1.47
CA MET A 214 -9.94 -19.24 0.23
C MET A 214 -9.25 -18.07 -0.47
N PRO A 215 -9.41 -17.93 -1.81
CA PRO A 215 -8.93 -16.74 -2.51
C PRO A 215 -9.58 -15.46 -1.97
N GLU A 216 -8.81 -14.37 -1.90
CA GLU A 216 -9.29 -13.06 -1.42
C GLU A 216 -10.50 -12.56 -2.24
N SER A 217 -10.53 -12.80 -3.54
CA SER A 217 -11.65 -12.44 -4.41
C SER A 217 -12.99 -13.06 -3.98
N ASN A 218 -12.95 -14.29 -3.45
CA ASN A 218 -14.13 -14.97 -2.94
C ASN A 218 -14.57 -14.39 -1.60
N ILE A 219 -13.61 -14.02 -0.73
CA ILE A 219 -13.92 -13.34 0.53
C ILE A 219 -14.53 -11.98 0.26
N GLN A 220 -13.96 -11.20 -0.65
CA GLN A 220 -14.46 -9.90 -1.06
C GLN A 220 -15.92 -9.98 -1.53
N SER A 221 -16.24 -10.96 -2.40
CA SER A 221 -17.63 -11.18 -2.85
C SER A 221 -18.61 -11.48 -1.69
N ILE A 222 -18.15 -12.17 -0.64
CA ILE A 222 -18.98 -12.48 0.54
C ILE A 222 -19.11 -11.24 1.43
N ILE A 223 -18.04 -10.47 1.60
CA ILE A 223 -18.05 -9.21 2.34
C ILE A 223 -18.98 -8.20 1.66
N ASP A 224 -18.91 -8.05 0.34
CA ASP A 224 -19.81 -7.20 -0.45
C ASP A 224 -21.28 -7.61 -0.25
N LYS A 225 -21.58 -8.90 -0.33
CA LYS A 225 -22.93 -9.43 -0.04
C LYS A 225 -23.41 -9.09 1.37
N LEU A 226 -22.53 -9.17 2.37
CA LEU A 226 -22.86 -8.84 3.75
C LEU A 226 -23.08 -7.33 3.95
N ASP A 227 -22.36 -6.49 3.20
CA ASP A 227 -22.57 -5.04 3.20
C ASP A 227 -23.86 -4.64 2.49
N ASP A 228 -24.19 -5.29 1.35
CA ASP A 228 -25.46 -5.14 0.64
C ASP A 228 -26.67 -5.50 1.51
N LEU A 229 -26.54 -6.55 2.33
CA LEU A 229 -27.53 -6.91 3.35
C LEU A 229 -27.58 -5.92 4.52
N GLY A 230 -26.70 -4.92 4.52
CA GLY A 230 -26.60 -3.92 5.56
C GLY A 230 -26.15 -4.51 6.90
N LEU A 231 -25.36 -5.59 6.89
CA LEU A 231 -24.88 -6.25 8.11
C LEU A 231 -23.49 -5.78 8.52
N LEU A 232 -22.73 -5.16 7.61
CA LEU A 232 -21.35 -4.72 7.86
C LEU A 232 -21.20 -3.22 8.07
N ARG A 233 -20.04 -2.88 8.62
CA ARG A 233 -19.40 -1.56 8.54
C ARG A 233 -17.91 -1.78 8.35
N PHE A 234 -17.25 -0.77 7.79
CA PHE A 234 -15.81 -0.75 7.64
C PHE A 234 -15.20 0.24 8.64
N ILE A 235 -14.10 -0.17 9.27
CA ILE A 235 -13.30 0.67 10.17
C ILE A 235 -11.99 0.99 9.46
N ASN A 236 -11.72 2.28 9.27
CA ASN A 236 -10.43 2.72 8.73
C ASN A 236 -9.39 2.67 9.84
N ILE A 237 -8.29 1.96 9.59
CA ILE A 237 -7.09 2.01 10.42
C ILE A 237 -6.24 3.18 9.89
N LYS A 238 -5.62 3.92 10.81
CA LYS A 238 -4.68 5.00 10.52
C LYS A 238 -3.36 4.76 11.22
#